data_AF-A0A8T3MXX8-F1
#
_entry.id   AF-A0A8T3MXX8-F1
#
_cell.length_a   1.000
_cell.length_b   1.000
_cell.length_c   1.000
_cell.angle_alpha   90.00
_cell.angle_beta   90.00
_cell.angle_gamma   90.00
#
_symmetry.space_group_name_H-M   'P 1'
#
loop_
_entity.id
_entity.type
_entity.pdbx_description
1 polymer ?
#
loop_
_entity_poly.entity_id
_entity_poly.type
_entity_poly.pdbx_seq_one_letter_code
_entity_poly.pdbx_strand_id
1 'polypeptide(L)'
;MSGFLLRLYPVRWRRRYGDEFRALLEERSLGPFDVADVFLAAIDAHLHMRGRDAAPDSQRSLTMSLRLGGAAAILGGVLLMAGFVVTAVDGSDDAFPGSVLILAAMAALLLALVGLSAFQARRHPRLIWAAFAVPAFGTAVSCVGLVTMATVGDRPLVAGLSPWAISMIGLSATVLGSALFALATYHTHVLSRPAAGSLAAGSSLLFAVLLLALSGIGRAAGAGGAALPQLLMVGGLFAFSIGWIALGWAAVRLDRPATAAI
;
A
#
# COMPACT_ATOMS: atom_id res chain seq x y z
N MET A 1 -12.25 -7.56 22.20
CA MET A 1 -11.49 -7.47 20.93
C MET A 1 -10.60 -8.69 20.70
N SER A 2 -9.83 -9.14 21.71
CA SER A 2 -8.99 -10.36 21.69
C SER A 2 -9.69 -11.62 21.14
N GLY A 3 -10.94 -11.87 21.55
CA GLY A 3 -11.71 -13.01 21.06
C GLY A 3 -11.98 -13.00 19.55
N PHE A 4 -12.15 -11.82 18.93
CA PHE A 4 -12.29 -11.70 17.48
C PHE A 4 -10.98 -11.99 16.76
N LEU A 5 -9.87 -11.43 17.26
CA LEU A 5 -8.53 -11.65 16.73
C LEU A 5 -8.13 -13.13 16.76
N LEU A 6 -8.40 -13.82 17.87
CA LEU A 6 -8.16 -15.26 17.99
C LEU A 6 -8.91 -16.05 16.91
N ARG A 7 -10.16 -15.68 16.58
CA ARG A 7 -10.97 -16.38 15.58
C ARG A 7 -10.40 -16.32 14.17
N LEU A 8 -9.48 -15.40 13.88
CA LEU A 8 -8.79 -15.31 12.58
C LEU A 8 -7.85 -16.50 12.34
N TYR A 9 -7.27 -17.09 13.39
CA TYR A 9 -6.31 -18.19 13.26
C TYR A 9 -6.98 -19.54 12.97
N PRO A 10 -6.32 -20.49 12.29
CA PRO A 10 -6.84 -21.85 12.09
C PRO A 10 -7.20 -22.57 13.40
N VAL A 11 -8.24 -23.43 13.36
CA VAL A 11 -8.74 -24.19 14.54
C VAL A 11 -7.63 -24.98 15.23
N ARG A 12 -6.76 -25.64 14.46
CA ARG A 12 -5.65 -26.46 15.00
C ARG A 12 -4.65 -25.63 15.80
N TRP A 13 -4.32 -24.44 15.31
CA TRP A 13 -3.41 -23.52 16.00
C TRP A 13 -4.02 -22.98 17.27
N ARG A 14 -5.30 -22.57 17.22
CA ARG A 14 -6.02 -22.12 18.42
C ARG A 14 -6.07 -23.19 19.51
N ARG A 15 -6.24 -24.46 19.14
CA ARG A 15 -6.25 -25.57 20.11
C ARG A 15 -4.90 -25.75 20.82
N ARG A 16 -3.79 -25.37 20.19
CA ARG A 16 -2.44 -25.54 20.73
C ARG A 16 -1.94 -24.31 21.48
N TYR A 17 -2.18 -23.11 20.94
CA TYR A 17 -1.59 -21.85 21.44
C TYR A 17 -2.63 -20.77 21.79
N GLY A 18 -3.92 -21.07 21.65
CA GLY A 18 -4.98 -20.05 21.77
C GLY A 18 -5.07 -19.42 23.16
N ASP A 19 -4.86 -20.19 24.22
CA ASP A 19 -4.94 -19.70 25.59
C ASP A 19 -3.72 -18.85 25.95
N GLU A 20 -2.51 -19.28 25.59
CA GLU A 20 -1.27 -18.50 25.75
C GLU A 20 -1.35 -17.17 24.98
N PHE A 21 -1.79 -17.22 23.72
CA PHE A 21 -1.91 -16.02 22.91
C PHE A 21 -2.99 -15.08 23.43
N ARG A 22 -4.11 -15.62 23.96
CA ARG A 22 -5.13 -14.80 24.63
C ARG A 22 -4.52 -14.05 25.82
N ALA A 23 -3.77 -14.74 26.67
CA ALA A 23 -3.14 -14.14 27.83
C ALA A 23 -2.18 -13.00 27.42
N LEU A 24 -1.38 -13.21 26.37
CA LEU A 24 -0.51 -12.16 25.80
C LEU A 24 -1.28 -10.95 25.27
N LEU A 25 -2.42 -11.18 24.60
CA LEU A 25 -3.30 -10.11 24.10
C LEU A 25 -4.01 -9.34 25.23
N GLU A 26 -4.18 -9.95 26.41
CA GLU A 26 -4.81 -9.34 27.58
C GLU A 26 -3.79 -8.57 28.43
N GLU A 27 -2.55 -9.05 28.51
CA GLU A 27 -1.46 -8.39 29.23
C GLU A 27 -0.98 -7.12 28.51
N ARG A 28 -1.05 -7.09 27.18
CA ARG A 28 -0.63 -5.94 26.36
C ARG A 28 -1.79 -5.05 25.96
N SER A 29 -1.61 -3.74 26.12
CA SER A 29 -2.49 -2.75 25.48
C SER A 29 -2.33 -2.82 23.96
N LEU A 30 -3.27 -3.47 23.27
CA LEU A 30 -3.23 -3.63 21.81
C LEU A 30 -3.45 -2.29 21.11
N GLY A 31 -2.44 -1.85 20.37
CA GLY A 31 -2.60 -0.78 19.39
C GLY A 31 -3.25 -1.32 18.10
N PRO A 32 -3.73 -0.42 17.22
CA PRO A 32 -4.22 -0.81 15.89
C PRO A 32 -3.16 -1.55 15.05
N PHE A 33 -1.87 -1.29 15.35
CA PHE A 33 -0.69 -1.98 14.81
C PHE A 33 -0.69 -3.47 15.12
N ASP A 34 -0.84 -3.79 16.41
CA ASP A 34 -0.88 -5.16 16.88
C ASP A 34 -2.05 -5.90 16.24
N VAL A 35 -3.19 -5.25 16.03
CA VAL A 35 -4.34 -5.83 15.30
C VAL A 35 -3.95 -6.22 13.86
N ALA A 36 -3.23 -5.35 13.13
CA ALA A 36 -2.80 -5.64 11.76
C ALA A 36 -1.74 -6.75 11.71
N ASP A 37 -0.75 -6.72 12.61
CA ASP A 37 0.27 -7.77 12.73
C ASP A 37 -0.37 -9.12 13.06
N VAL A 38 -1.34 -9.15 13.98
CA VAL A 38 -2.11 -10.36 14.34
C VAL A 38 -2.92 -10.85 13.15
N PHE A 39 -3.53 -9.94 12.37
CA PHE A 39 -4.28 -10.29 11.17
C PHE A 39 -3.38 -10.90 10.07
N LEU A 40 -2.20 -10.30 9.82
CA LEU A 40 -1.22 -10.83 8.87
C LEU A 40 -0.67 -12.18 9.32
N ALA A 41 -0.34 -12.32 10.61
CA ALA A 41 0.11 -13.59 11.18
C ALA A 41 -0.98 -14.68 11.10
N ALA A 42 -2.26 -14.32 11.21
CA ALA A 42 -3.36 -15.25 11.01
C ALA A 42 -3.46 -15.72 9.55
N ILE A 43 -3.37 -14.81 8.57
CA ILE A 43 -3.33 -15.16 7.14
C ILE A 43 -2.17 -16.11 6.86
N ASP A 44 -0.99 -15.80 7.38
CA ASP A 44 0.20 -16.62 7.21
C ASP A 44 0.02 -18.04 7.77
N ALA A 45 -0.57 -18.13 8.97
CA ALA A 45 -0.89 -19.40 9.59
C ALA A 45 -1.81 -20.27 8.70
N HIS A 46 -2.77 -19.67 7.98
CA HIS A 46 -3.61 -20.40 7.01
C HIS A 46 -2.83 -20.89 5.79
N LEU A 47 -1.85 -20.12 5.30
CA LEU A 47 -1.05 -20.48 4.13
C LEU A 47 -0.04 -21.60 4.43
N HIS A 48 0.62 -21.55 5.59
CA HIS A 48 1.76 -22.43 5.90
C HIS A 48 1.43 -23.69 6.73
N MET A 49 0.24 -23.81 7.32
CA MET A 49 -0.15 -25.04 8.05
C MET A 49 -0.29 -26.30 7.17
N ARG A 50 0.00 -26.22 5.87
CA ARG A 50 0.08 -27.37 4.97
C ARG A 50 1.39 -28.17 5.11
N GLY A 51 2.42 -27.64 5.77
CA GLY A 51 3.67 -28.35 6.07
C GLY A 51 3.74 -28.82 7.53
N ARG A 52 4.05 -30.11 7.75
CA ARG A 52 4.32 -30.67 9.08
C ARG A 52 5.56 -29.98 9.69
N ASP A 53 5.49 -29.65 10.97
CA ASP A 53 6.55 -29.07 11.81
C ASP A 53 6.76 -27.54 11.73
N ALA A 54 5.72 -26.79 12.09
CA ALA A 54 5.82 -25.38 12.46
C ALA A 54 6.32 -25.24 13.92
N ALA A 55 7.63 -25.32 14.14
CA ALA A 55 8.24 -24.79 15.36
C ALA A 55 8.18 -23.25 15.33
N PRO A 56 7.86 -22.57 16.45
CA PRO A 56 7.69 -21.13 16.50
C PRO A 56 9.06 -20.45 16.54
N ASP A 57 9.70 -20.33 15.39
CA ASP A 57 10.89 -19.51 15.25
C ASP A 57 10.45 -18.05 15.09
N SER A 58 10.45 -17.30 16.21
CA SER A 58 9.96 -15.91 16.26
C SER A 58 10.65 -14.98 15.25
N GLN A 59 11.88 -15.31 14.84
CA GLN A 59 12.60 -14.60 13.78
C GLN A 59 11.97 -14.78 12.38
N ARG A 60 11.27 -15.90 12.10
CA ARG A 60 10.63 -16.15 10.80
C ARG A 60 9.39 -15.28 10.54
N SER A 61 8.70 -14.82 11.58
CA SER A 61 7.52 -13.94 11.37
C SER A 61 7.92 -12.55 10.83
N LEU A 62 9.12 -12.09 11.19
CA LEU A 62 9.63 -10.77 10.82
C LEU A 62 9.94 -10.69 9.33
N THR A 63 10.60 -11.74 8.84
CA THR A 63 10.98 -11.92 7.44
C THR A 63 9.76 -12.03 6.52
N MET A 64 8.66 -12.61 7.02
CA MET A 64 7.43 -12.71 6.24
C MET A 64 6.69 -11.39 6.04
N SER A 65 6.61 -10.51 7.06
CA SER A 65 6.01 -9.17 6.87
C SER A 65 6.72 -8.37 5.78
N LEU A 66 8.05 -8.51 5.71
CA LEU A 66 8.89 -7.89 4.70
C LEU A 66 8.67 -8.50 3.31
N ARG A 67 8.55 -9.83 3.20
CA ARG A 67 8.23 -10.53 1.94
C ARG A 67 6.86 -10.19 1.42
N LEU A 68 5.84 -10.27 2.27
CA LEU A 68 4.46 -9.96 1.90
C LEU A 68 4.34 -8.49 1.51
N GLY A 69 4.91 -7.59 2.31
CA GLY A 69 4.95 -6.16 1.99
C GLY A 69 5.69 -5.88 0.69
N GLY A 70 6.82 -6.55 0.45
CA GLY A 70 7.60 -6.39 -0.77
C GLY A 70 6.92 -6.97 -2.03
N ALA A 71 6.31 -8.15 -1.93
CA ALA A 71 5.54 -8.74 -3.02
C ALA A 71 4.30 -7.90 -3.35
N ALA A 72 3.61 -7.40 -2.32
CA ALA A 72 2.47 -6.51 -2.48
C ALA A 72 2.86 -5.17 -3.10
N ALA A 73 4.05 -4.63 -2.79
CA ALA A 73 4.58 -3.42 -3.43
C ALA A 73 4.81 -3.61 -4.93
N ILE A 74 5.41 -4.74 -5.33
CA ILE A 74 5.63 -5.09 -6.73
C ILE A 74 4.29 -5.24 -7.46
N LEU A 75 3.39 -6.05 -6.90
CA LEU A 75 2.07 -6.29 -7.48
C LEU A 75 1.26 -4.99 -7.60
N GLY A 76 1.25 -4.18 -6.54
CA GLY A 76 0.56 -2.90 -6.50
C GLY A 76 1.09 -1.91 -7.53
N GLY A 77 2.43 -1.78 -7.66
CA GLY A 77 3.04 -0.92 -8.68
C GLY A 77 2.70 -1.34 -10.12
N VAL A 78 2.71 -2.66 -10.39
CA VAL A 78 2.34 -3.22 -11.71
C VAL A 78 0.85 -3.04 -12.01
N LEU A 79 -0.02 -3.41 -11.07
CA LEU A 79 -1.48 -3.29 -11.24
C LEU A 79 -1.91 -1.83 -11.39
N LEU A 80 -1.27 -0.91 -10.68
CA LEU A 80 -1.60 0.51 -10.78
C LEU A 80 -1.31 1.02 -12.20
N MET A 81 -0.12 0.71 -12.71
CA MET A 81 0.28 1.06 -14.08
C MET A 81 -0.69 0.46 -15.09
N ALA A 82 -0.95 -0.85 -14.99
CA ALA A 82 -1.86 -1.54 -15.88
C ALA A 82 -3.28 -0.95 -15.85
N GLY A 83 -3.80 -0.65 -14.66
CA GLY A 83 -5.12 -0.07 -14.49
C GLY A 83 -5.27 1.28 -15.18
N PHE A 84 -4.31 2.18 -15.03
CA PHE A 84 -4.33 3.47 -15.73
C PHE A 84 -4.15 3.33 -17.24
N VAL A 85 -3.28 2.43 -17.72
CA VAL A 85 -3.13 2.16 -19.16
C VAL A 85 -4.43 1.63 -19.75
N VAL A 86 -5.08 0.68 -19.08
CA VAL A 86 -6.38 0.14 -19.50
C VAL A 86 -7.43 1.26 -19.56
N THR A 87 -7.56 2.07 -18.51
CA THR A 87 -8.51 3.21 -18.51
C THR A 87 -8.22 4.21 -19.64
N ALA A 88 -6.94 4.45 -19.95
CA ALA A 88 -6.56 5.39 -21.00
C ALA A 88 -6.84 4.86 -22.42
N VAL A 89 -6.70 3.54 -22.64
CA VAL A 89 -6.91 2.90 -23.95
C VAL A 89 -8.38 2.61 -24.21
N ASP A 90 -9.13 2.20 -23.18
CA ASP A 90 -10.52 1.78 -23.34
C ASP A 90 -11.41 2.91 -23.86
N GLY A 91 -11.20 4.14 -23.36
CA GLY A 91 -11.89 5.34 -23.85
C GLY A 91 -13.43 5.31 -23.73
N SER A 92 -13.98 4.24 -23.16
CA SER A 92 -15.40 4.10 -22.89
C SER A 92 -15.77 4.85 -21.62
N ASP A 93 -17.04 5.25 -21.52
CA ASP A 93 -17.59 5.81 -20.28
C ASP A 93 -17.83 4.72 -19.21
N ASP A 94 -17.60 3.44 -19.55
CA ASP A 94 -17.77 2.34 -18.62
C ASP A 94 -16.61 2.32 -17.62
N ALA A 95 -16.94 2.27 -16.33
CA ALA A 95 -15.94 2.25 -15.26
C ALA A 95 -15.05 0.98 -15.27
N PHE A 96 -15.41 -0.06 -16.04
CA PHE A 96 -14.75 -1.35 -16.07
C PHE A 96 -14.09 -1.57 -17.44
N PRO A 97 -12.86 -2.12 -17.52
CA PRO A 97 -12.17 -2.90 -16.48
C PRO A 97 -11.06 -2.16 -15.70
N GLY A 98 -10.68 -0.94 -16.10
CA GLY A 98 -9.53 -0.23 -15.51
C GLY A 98 -9.67 0.10 -14.01
N SER A 99 -10.86 0.50 -13.55
CA SER A 99 -11.08 0.83 -12.13
C SER A 99 -10.88 -0.36 -11.18
N VAL A 100 -11.16 -1.59 -11.62
CA VAL A 100 -10.93 -2.81 -10.82
C VAL A 100 -9.45 -3.03 -10.61
N LEU A 101 -8.64 -2.86 -11.66
CA LEU A 101 -7.19 -2.97 -11.56
C LEU A 101 -6.62 -1.90 -10.63
N ILE A 102 -7.13 -0.67 -10.70
CA ILE A 102 -6.73 0.42 -9.79
C ILE A 102 -7.13 0.10 -8.35
N LEU A 103 -8.34 -0.41 -8.09
CA LEU A 103 -8.78 -0.84 -6.75
C LEU A 103 -7.91 -1.97 -6.20
N ALA A 104 -7.62 -2.98 -7.02
CA ALA A 104 -6.73 -4.08 -6.65
C ALA A 104 -5.30 -3.58 -6.36
N ALA A 105 -4.82 -2.61 -7.16
CA ALA A 105 -3.54 -1.95 -6.94
C ALA A 105 -3.49 -1.19 -5.61
N MET A 106 -4.54 -0.42 -5.29
CA MET A 106 -4.66 0.32 -4.04
C MET A 106 -4.66 -0.63 -2.83
N ALA A 107 -5.38 -1.74 -2.91
CA ALA A 107 -5.37 -2.76 -1.87
C ALA A 107 -3.97 -3.40 -1.69
N ALA A 108 -3.29 -3.70 -2.79
CA ALA A 108 -1.92 -4.23 -2.76
C ALA A 108 -0.91 -3.20 -2.20
N LEU A 109 -1.01 -1.92 -2.57
CA LEU A 109 -0.15 -0.86 -2.03
C LEU A 109 -0.42 -0.60 -0.55
N LEU A 110 -1.68 -0.72 -0.09
CA LEU A 110 -2.00 -0.64 1.33
C LEU A 110 -1.36 -1.81 2.10
N LEU A 111 -1.44 -3.03 1.57
CA LEU A 111 -0.77 -4.20 2.16
C LEU A 111 0.76 -4.02 2.16
N ALA A 112 1.31 -3.42 1.12
CA ALA A 112 2.73 -3.07 1.03
C ALA A 112 3.14 -2.09 2.12
N LEU A 113 2.38 -1.00 2.28
CA LEU A 113 2.58 -0.01 3.34
C LEU A 113 2.54 -0.66 4.72
N VAL A 114 1.54 -1.50 5.01
CA VAL A 114 1.44 -2.18 6.30
C VAL A 114 2.66 -3.06 6.56
N GLY A 115 3.01 -3.94 5.61
CA GLY A 115 4.12 -4.89 5.79
C GLY A 115 5.48 -4.20 5.93
N LEU A 116 5.76 -3.20 5.09
CA LEU A 116 7.03 -2.47 5.15
C LEU A 116 7.11 -1.53 6.36
N SER A 117 6.02 -0.86 6.74
CA SER A 117 5.98 0.02 7.92
C SER A 117 6.08 -0.78 9.22
N ALA A 118 5.44 -1.95 9.34
CA ALA A 118 5.55 -2.81 10.51
C ALA A 118 7.01 -3.22 10.79
N PHE A 119 7.77 -3.52 9.74
CA PHE A 119 9.19 -3.83 9.85
C PHE A 119 10.00 -2.63 10.35
N GLN A 120 9.80 -1.45 9.76
CA GLN A 120 10.57 -0.26 10.10
C GLN A 120 10.19 0.30 11.49
N ALA A 121 8.90 0.23 11.88
CA ALA A 121 8.36 0.88 13.09
C ALA A 121 8.99 0.35 14.38
N ARG A 122 9.59 -0.84 14.34
CA ARG A 122 10.34 -1.43 15.45
C ARG A 122 11.57 -0.63 15.85
N ARG A 123 12.20 0.07 14.89
CA ARG A 123 13.38 0.92 15.15
C ARG A 123 12.99 2.39 15.31
N HIS A 124 12.03 2.89 14.54
CA HIS A 124 11.68 4.31 14.50
C HIS A 124 10.16 4.58 14.53
N PRO A 125 9.45 4.20 15.60
CA PRO A 125 7.99 4.16 15.60
C PRO A 125 7.36 5.51 15.24
N ARG A 126 7.67 6.60 15.93
CA ARG A 126 6.99 7.89 15.71
C ARG A 126 7.06 8.38 14.26
N LEU A 127 8.23 8.28 13.63
CA LEU A 127 8.47 8.78 12.29
C LEU A 127 7.73 7.96 11.23
N ILE A 128 7.69 6.65 11.40
CA ILE A 128 7.07 5.73 10.43
C ILE A 128 5.55 5.75 10.55
N TRP A 129 5.03 5.95 11.76
CA TRP A 129 3.59 6.09 11.96
C TRP A 129 3.04 7.35 11.31
N ALA A 130 3.75 8.48 11.42
CA ALA A 130 3.39 9.70 10.71
C ALA A 130 3.44 9.49 9.19
N ALA A 131 4.45 8.77 8.70
CA ALA A 131 4.63 8.52 7.28
C ALA A 131 3.67 7.47 6.70
N PHE A 132 3.14 6.55 7.52
CA PHE A 132 2.17 5.52 7.12
C PHE A 132 0.71 6.02 7.19
N ALA A 133 0.38 6.84 8.18
CA ALA A 133 -1.01 7.24 8.43
C ALA A 133 -1.61 8.01 7.24
N VAL A 134 -0.85 8.96 6.69
CA VAL A 134 -1.27 9.78 5.54
C VAL A 134 -1.58 8.93 4.30
N PRO A 135 -0.66 8.07 3.79
CA PRO A 135 -0.96 7.29 2.60
C PRO A 135 -1.99 6.20 2.83
N ALA A 136 -2.04 5.58 4.02
CA ALA A 136 -3.04 4.57 4.33
C ALA A 136 -4.47 5.17 4.34
N PHE A 137 -4.64 6.33 4.99
CA PHE A 137 -5.90 7.04 5.01
C PHE A 137 -6.29 7.52 3.60
N GLY A 138 -5.35 8.12 2.86
CA GLY A 138 -5.57 8.51 1.47
C GLY A 138 -6.04 7.35 0.59
N THR A 139 -5.43 6.18 0.77
CA THR A 139 -5.77 4.98 -0.01
C THR A 139 -7.18 4.49 0.31
N ALA A 140 -7.56 4.48 1.59
CA ALA A 140 -8.91 4.14 2.01
C ALA A 140 -9.96 5.11 1.44
N VAL A 141 -9.70 6.42 1.53
CA VAL A 141 -10.58 7.46 0.96
C VAL A 141 -10.69 7.30 -0.56
N SER A 142 -9.56 6.99 -1.24
CA SER A 142 -9.54 6.76 -2.68
C SER A 142 -10.41 5.57 -3.09
N CYS A 143 -10.27 4.44 -2.38
CA CYS A 143 -11.10 3.26 -2.59
C CYS A 143 -12.58 3.53 -2.37
N VAL A 144 -12.94 4.27 -1.31
CA VAL A 144 -14.34 4.66 -1.06
C VAL A 144 -14.87 5.51 -2.22
N GLY A 145 -14.10 6.49 -2.71
CA GLY A 145 -14.48 7.29 -3.86
C GLY A 145 -14.72 6.44 -5.11
N LEU A 146 -13.79 5.52 -5.45
CA LEU A 146 -13.91 4.63 -6.61
C LEU A 146 -15.11 3.68 -6.52
N VAL A 147 -15.31 3.04 -5.38
CA VAL A 147 -16.44 2.12 -5.17
C VAL A 147 -17.78 2.88 -5.22
N THR A 148 -17.82 4.07 -4.64
CA THR A 148 -19.03 4.89 -4.68
C THR A 148 -19.33 5.38 -6.09
N MET A 149 -18.30 5.78 -6.85
CA MET A 149 -18.44 6.16 -8.25
C MET A 149 -19.00 5.00 -9.09
N ALA A 150 -18.50 3.78 -8.87
CA ALA A 150 -18.95 2.57 -9.58
C ALA A 150 -20.40 2.16 -9.24
N THR A 151 -20.90 2.52 -8.06
CA THR A 151 -22.24 2.11 -7.59
C THR A 151 -23.31 3.18 -7.78
N VAL A 152 -22.92 4.45 -7.68
CA VAL A 152 -23.84 5.58 -7.56
C VAL A 152 -23.65 6.61 -8.70
N GLY A 153 -22.59 6.46 -9.52
CA GLY A 153 -22.18 7.44 -10.53
C GLY A 153 -21.51 8.68 -9.91
N ASP A 154 -21.03 9.60 -10.74
CA ASP A 154 -20.28 10.79 -10.27
C ASP A 154 -21.18 11.99 -9.89
N ARG A 155 -22.24 11.73 -9.11
CA ARG A 155 -23.13 12.79 -8.60
C ARG A 155 -22.64 13.33 -7.25
N PRO A 156 -22.90 14.61 -6.90
CA PRO A 156 -22.53 15.16 -5.59
C PRO A 156 -23.11 14.34 -4.43
N LEU A 157 -22.29 14.07 -3.40
CA LEU A 157 -22.66 13.27 -2.23
C LEU A 157 -22.51 14.02 -0.91
N VAL A 158 -21.27 14.16 -0.42
CA VAL A 158 -20.98 14.68 0.92
C VAL A 158 -20.41 16.08 0.77
N ALA A 159 -21.07 17.07 1.37
CA ALA A 159 -20.67 18.48 1.30
C ALA A 159 -20.45 18.99 -0.15
N GLY A 160 -21.21 18.44 -1.11
CA GLY A 160 -21.10 18.79 -2.53
C GLY A 160 -19.95 18.12 -3.29
N LEU A 161 -19.11 17.31 -2.62
CA LEU A 161 -18.06 16.55 -3.29
C LEU A 161 -18.65 15.34 -4.03
N SER A 162 -18.23 15.15 -5.28
CA SER A 162 -18.54 13.96 -6.06
C SER A 162 -17.61 12.77 -5.69
N PRO A 163 -18.00 11.51 -5.94
CA PRO A 163 -17.13 10.35 -5.79
C PRO A 163 -15.76 10.48 -6.45
N TRP A 164 -15.70 11.06 -7.65
CA TRP A 164 -14.44 11.32 -8.33
C TRP A 164 -13.55 12.29 -7.53
N ALA A 165 -14.12 13.38 -7.03
CA ALA A 165 -13.38 14.34 -6.21
C ALA A 165 -12.86 13.71 -4.92
N ILE A 166 -13.69 12.90 -4.25
CA ILE A 166 -13.28 12.12 -3.06
C ILE A 166 -12.13 11.17 -3.42
N SER A 167 -12.25 10.46 -4.54
CA SER A 167 -11.20 9.55 -5.02
C SER A 167 -9.88 10.28 -5.30
N MET A 168 -9.95 11.43 -5.98
CA MET A 168 -8.76 12.24 -6.29
C MET A 168 -8.09 12.80 -5.04
N ILE A 169 -8.86 13.29 -4.05
CA ILE A 169 -8.32 13.73 -2.75
C ILE A 169 -7.60 12.57 -2.06
N GLY A 170 -8.22 11.39 -2.03
CA GLY A 170 -7.63 10.18 -1.50
C GLY A 170 -6.33 9.81 -2.19
N LEU A 171 -6.32 9.78 -3.53
CA LEU A 171 -5.15 9.47 -4.35
C LEU A 171 -4.02 10.49 -4.12
N SER A 172 -4.33 11.79 -4.06
CA SER A 172 -3.35 12.83 -3.74
C SER A 172 -2.71 12.60 -2.36
N ALA A 173 -3.51 12.23 -1.36
CA ALA A 173 -3.00 11.88 -0.03
C ALA A 173 -2.16 10.59 -0.05
N THR A 174 -2.53 9.58 -0.84
CA THR A 174 -1.73 8.36 -1.06
C THR A 174 -0.36 8.68 -1.65
N VAL A 175 -0.31 9.52 -2.70
CA VAL A 175 0.93 9.86 -3.38
C VAL A 175 1.83 10.73 -2.49
N LEU A 176 1.28 11.79 -1.87
CA LEU A 176 2.02 12.61 -0.91
C LEU A 176 2.54 11.77 0.26
N GLY A 177 1.68 10.93 0.81
CA GLY A 177 2.04 10.01 1.88
C GLY A 177 3.13 9.02 1.50
N SER A 178 3.12 8.53 0.25
CA SER A 178 4.17 7.65 -0.29
C SER A 178 5.51 8.37 -0.39
N ALA A 179 5.53 9.68 -0.72
CA ALA A 179 6.75 10.49 -0.67
C ALA A 179 7.30 10.60 0.77
N LEU A 180 6.42 10.86 1.75
CA LEU A 180 6.82 10.91 3.16
C LEU A 180 7.36 9.56 3.65
N PHE A 181 6.69 8.46 3.30
CA PHE A 181 7.14 7.10 3.59
C PHE A 181 8.49 6.79 2.96
N ALA A 182 8.70 7.23 1.72
CA ALA A 182 9.97 7.06 1.02
C ALA A 182 11.10 7.86 1.68
N LEU A 183 10.85 9.11 2.09
CA LEU A 183 11.81 9.93 2.84
C LEU A 183 12.15 9.30 4.20
N ALA A 184 11.15 8.83 4.92
CA ALA A 184 11.34 8.10 6.17
C ALA A 184 12.22 6.85 5.98
N THR A 185 11.94 6.08 4.94
CA THR A 185 12.72 4.91 4.56
C THR A 185 14.16 5.28 4.20
N TYR A 186 14.34 6.39 3.47
CA TYR A 186 15.65 6.89 3.06
C TYR A 186 16.51 7.29 4.28
N HIS A 187 15.92 7.95 5.27
CA HIS A 187 16.61 8.40 6.48
C HIS A 187 16.95 7.28 7.47
N THR A 188 16.12 6.24 7.54
CA THR A 188 16.30 5.16 8.53
C THR A 188 17.28 4.08 8.07
N HIS A 189 17.66 4.06 6.78
CA HIS A 189 18.58 3.09 6.18
C HIS A 189 18.17 1.62 6.37
N VAL A 190 16.90 1.36 6.70
CA VAL A 190 16.38 0.01 6.94
C VAL A 190 16.16 -0.74 5.62
N LEU A 191 15.83 -0.03 4.54
CA LEU A 191 15.68 -0.55 3.19
C LEU A 191 16.64 0.17 2.22
N SER A 192 16.62 -0.25 0.96
CA SER A 192 17.45 0.31 -0.12
C SER A 192 17.22 1.81 -0.31
N ARG A 193 18.25 2.63 -0.04
CA ARG A 193 18.27 4.08 -0.29
C ARG A 193 17.95 4.46 -1.74
N PRO A 194 18.52 3.84 -2.79
CA PRO A 194 18.20 4.23 -4.15
C PRO A 194 16.73 3.92 -4.51
N ALA A 195 16.15 2.83 -3.98
CA ALA A 195 14.74 2.52 -4.18
C ALA A 195 13.81 3.50 -3.43
N ALA A 196 14.19 3.89 -2.21
CA ALA A 196 13.47 4.93 -1.49
C ALA A 196 13.56 6.29 -2.19
N GLY A 197 14.75 6.64 -2.71
CA GLY A 197 14.95 7.86 -3.49
C GLY A 197 14.11 7.90 -4.78
N SER A 198 14.04 6.79 -5.51
CA SER A 198 13.21 6.71 -6.72
C SER A 198 11.72 6.83 -6.40
N LEU A 199 11.24 6.20 -5.32
CA LEU A 199 9.85 6.34 -4.88
C LEU A 199 9.53 7.77 -4.44
N ALA A 200 10.43 8.44 -3.72
CA ALA A 200 10.25 9.83 -3.32
C ALA A 200 10.16 10.77 -4.53
N ALA A 201 11.07 10.60 -5.51
CA ALA A 201 11.08 11.39 -6.74
C ALA A 201 9.81 11.14 -7.58
N GLY A 202 9.44 9.87 -7.81
CA GLY A 202 8.25 9.52 -8.58
C GLY A 202 6.97 10.00 -7.92
N SER A 203 6.85 9.87 -6.58
CA SER A 203 5.71 10.39 -5.82
C SER A 203 5.62 11.91 -5.89
N SER A 204 6.75 12.62 -5.77
CA SER A 204 6.77 14.09 -5.82
C SER A 204 6.38 14.61 -7.21
N LEU A 205 6.88 13.97 -8.26
CA LEU A 205 6.52 14.29 -9.64
C LEU A 205 5.03 14.04 -9.89
N LEU A 206 4.52 12.85 -9.54
CA LEU A 206 3.11 12.52 -9.72
C LEU A 206 2.20 13.47 -8.92
N PHE A 207 2.57 13.81 -7.69
CA PHE A 207 1.81 14.75 -6.86
C PHE A 207 1.77 16.16 -7.48
N ALA A 208 2.89 16.67 -7.98
CA ALA A 208 2.94 17.96 -8.66
C ALA A 208 2.02 17.99 -9.89
N VAL A 209 1.99 16.91 -10.66
CA VAL A 209 1.10 16.78 -11.83
C VAL A 209 -0.36 16.71 -11.40
N LEU A 210 -0.70 15.99 -10.34
CA LEU A 210 -2.06 15.94 -9.79
C LEU A 210 -2.53 17.33 -9.34
N LEU A 211 -1.69 18.09 -8.63
CA LEU A 211 -2.01 19.47 -8.25
C LEU A 211 -2.26 20.37 -9.46
N LEU A 212 -1.42 20.23 -10.49
CA LEU A 212 -1.56 21.01 -11.73
C LEU A 212 -2.85 20.64 -12.47
N ALA A 213 -3.22 19.36 -12.49
CA ALA A 213 -4.50 18.89 -13.03
C ALA A 213 -5.70 19.45 -12.25
N LEU A 214 -5.65 19.40 -10.92
CA LEU A 214 -6.72 19.90 -10.04
C LEU A 214 -6.89 21.43 -10.09
N SER A 215 -5.82 22.17 -10.34
CA SER A 215 -5.86 23.63 -10.44
C SER A 215 -6.62 24.16 -11.68
N GLY A 216 -6.93 23.30 -12.65
CA GLY A 216 -7.56 23.70 -13.91
C GLY A 216 -6.64 24.46 -14.87
N ILE A 217 -5.39 24.77 -14.47
CA ILE A 217 -4.41 25.48 -15.30
C ILE A 217 -4.18 24.76 -16.63
N GLY A 218 -4.18 23.42 -16.63
CA GLY A 218 -4.04 22.63 -17.86
C GLY A 218 -5.19 22.81 -18.86
N ARG A 219 -6.41 23.16 -18.41
CA ARG A 219 -7.56 23.42 -19.29
C ARG A 219 -7.47 24.81 -19.94
N ALA A 220 -6.79 25.76 -19.31
CA ALA A 220 -6.64 27.12 -19.81
C ALA A 220 -5.63 27.23 -20.98
N ALA A 221 -4.75 26.23 -21.16
CA ALA A 221 -3.67 26.26 -22.16
C ALA A 221 -4.09 25.90 -23.60
N GLY A 222 -5.39 25.64 -23.85
CA GLY A 222 -5.91 25.29 -25.19
C GLY A 222 -5.50 23.91 -25.70
N ALA A 223 -6.04 23.51 -26.86
CA ALA A 223 -5.89 22.16 -27.43
C ALA A 223 -4.43 21.73 -27.71
N GLY A 224 -3.53 22.69 -27.96
CA GLY A 224 -2.09 22.42 -28.15
C GLY A 224 -1.32 22.21 -26.84
N GLY A 225 -1.87 22.62 -25.69
CA GLY A 225 -1.22 22.52 -24.38
C GLY A 225 -1.48 21.21 -23.63
N ALA A 226 -2.37 20.34 -24.12
CA ALA A 226 -2.81 19.14 -23.41
C ALA A 226 -1.77 18.00 -23.40
N ALA A 227 -0.85 17.96 -24.38
CA ALA A 227 0.11 16.87 -24.51
C ALA A 227 1.12 16.83 -23.35
N LEU A 228 1.63 17.99 -22.91
CA LEU A 228 2.65 18.04 -21.86
C LEU A 228 2.13 17.55 -20.50
N PRO A 229 0.97 18.02 -19.98
CA PRO A 229 0.41 17.49 -18.73
C PRO A 229 0.12 15.99 -18.78
N GLN A 230 -0.33 15.47 -19.91
CA GLN A 230 -0.57 14.04 -20.10
C GLN A 230 0.74 13.24 -20.06
N LEU A 231 1.78 13.70 -20.77
CA LEU A 231 3.11 13.08 -20.75
C LEU A 231 3.72 13.12 -19.35
N LEU A 232 3.57 14.24 -18.63
CA LEU A 232 4.03 14.37 -17.25
C LEU A 232 3.25 13.44 -16.31
N MET A 233 1.94 13.26 -16.53
CA MET A 233 1.12 12.33 -15.75
C MET A 233 1.59 10.90 -15.95
N VAL A 234 1.76 10.46 -17.21
CA VAL A 234 2.25 9.12 -17.54
C VAL A 234 3.66 8.91 -16.98
N GLY A 235 4.56 9.88 -17.15
CA GLY A 235 5.92 9.82 -16.62
C GLY A 235 5.95 9.76 -15.08
N GLY A 236 5.12 10.57 -14.41
CA GLY A 236 4.97 10.57 -12.95
C GLY A 236 4.43 9.24 -12.43
N LEU A 237 3.40 8.69 -13.08
CA LEU A 237 2.84 7.38 -12.75
C LEU A 237 3.87 6.26 -12.94
N PHE A 238 4.64 6.30 -14.02
CA PHE A 238 5.69 5.34 -14.30
C PHE A 238 6.81 5.39 -13.26
N ALA A 239 7.29 6.58 -12.94
CA ALA A 239 8.28 6.77 -11.88
C ALA A 239 7.76 6.29 -10.52
N PHE A 240 6.49 6.58 -10.20
CA PHE A 240 5.84 6.12 -8.96
C PHE A 240 5.76 4.59 -8.87
N SER A 241 5.27 3.93 -9.92
CA SER A 241 5.18 2.47 -9.97
C SER A 241 6.56 1.80 -9.89
N ILE A 242 7.56 2.33 -10.60
CA ILE A 242 8.94 1.83 -10.51
C ILE A 242 9.49 1.98 -9.09
N GLY A 243 9.19 3.09 -8.41
CA GLY A 243 9.59 3.30 -7.01
C GLY A 243 9.10 2.19 -6.09
N TRP A 244 7.81 1.85 -6.18
CA TRP A 244 7.22 0.76 -5.40
C TRP A 244 7.79 -0.61 -5.77
N ILE A 245 7.95 -0.89 -7.07
CA ILE A 245 8.53 -2.15 -7.55
C ILE A 245 9.98 -2.31 -7.06
N ALA A 246 10.80 -1.27 -7.18
CA ALA A 246 12.19 -1.28 -6.73
C ALA A 246 12.30 -1.48 -5.21
N LEU A 247 11.43 -0.82 -4.44
CA LEU A 247 11.40 -0.97 -2.99
C LEU A 247 10.96 -2.38 -2.57
N GLY A 248 9.93 -2.91 -3.22
CA GLY A 248 9.44 -4.26 -2.97
C GLY A 248 10.46 -5.34 -3.34
N TRP A 249 11.15 -5.16 -4.47
CA TRP A 249 12.24 -6.04 -4.88
C TRP A 249 13.40 -6.05 -3.87
N ALA A 250 13.78 -4.88 -3.35
CA ALA A 250 14.80 -4.78 -2.31
C ALA A 250 14.35 -5.50 -1.02
N ALA A 251 13.11 -5.33 -0.60
CA ALA A 251 12.53 -5.99 0.58
C ALA A 251 12.55 -7.53 0.44
N VAL A 252 12.13 -8.06 -0.72
CA VAL A 252 12.16 -9.51 -0.99
C VAL A 252 13.58 -10.07 -1.00
N ARG A 253 14.56 -9.30 -1.50
CA ARG A 253 15.98 -9.72 -1.51
C ARG A 253 16.62 -9.76 -0.13
N LEU A 254 16.27 -8.84 0.76
CA LEU A 254 16.80 -8.80 2.13
C LEU A 254 16.43 -10.05 2.92
N ASP A 255 15.35 -10.73 2.54
CA ASP A 255 14.91 -11.96 3.19
C ASP A 255 15.42 -13.25 2.51
N ARG A 256 16.40 -13.16 1.62
CA ARG A 256 17.08 -14.40 1.20
C ARG A 256 17.98 -14.83 2.35
N PRO A 257 17.80 -16.04 2.92
CA PRO A 257 18.75 -16.55 3.90
C PRO A 257 20.13 -16.53 3.26
N ALA A 258 21.16 -16.23 4.03
CA ALA A 258 22.56 -16.29 3.60
C ALA A 258 22.96 -17.75 3.36
N THR A 259 22.32 -18.41 2.40
CA THR A 259 22.63 -19.76 1.97
C THR A 259 23.70 -19.67 0.91
N ALA A 260 24.87 -20.25 1.23
CA ALA A 260 25.97 -20.60 0.34
C ALA A 260 26.96 -19.47 -0.06
N ALA A 261 27.62 -18.88 0.93
CA ALA A 261 29.07 -18.67 0.80
C ALA A 261 29.76 -19.86 1.48
N ILE A 262 29.83 -20.97 0.75
CA ILE A 262 30.75 -22.09 1.02
C ILE A 262 31.76 -22.08 -0.11
#